data_AF-A0A7C5HMT7-F1
#
_entry.id   AF-A0A7C5HMT7-F1
#
_cell.length_a   1.000
_cell.length_b   1.000
_cell.length_c   1.000
_cell.angle_alpha   90.00
_cell.angle_beta   90.00
_cell.angle_gamma   90.00
#
_symmetry.space_group_name_H-M   'P 1'
#
loop_
_entity.id
_entity.type
_entity.pdbx_description
1 polymer ?
#
loop_
_entity_poly.entity_id
_entity_poly.type
_entity_poly.pdbx_seq_one_letter_code
_entity_poly.pdbx_strand_id
1 'polypeptide(L)'
;TDMCPRKLERDDIDAIYAPMSTIAKEIGSAKVLNMVAIGMIIGKKNLIKYETIEADLTAFLKKKNPDLLEGNLKAIKKGIEIGQNS
;
A
#
# COMPACT_ATOMS: atom_id res chain seq x y z
N THR A 1 4.59 3.58 15.05
CA THR A 1 5.11 3.63 13.67
C THR A 1 5.44 5.07 13.32
N ASP A 2 6.32 5.30 12.36
CA ASP A 2 6.91 6.62 12.04
C ASP A 2 5.89 7.79 11.93
N MET A 3 4.71 7.54 11.37
CA MET A 3 3.63 8.52 11.20
C MET A 3 2.60 8.53 12.34
N CYS A 4 2.53 7.45 13.13
CA CYS A 4 1.63 7.31 14.27
C CYS A 4 2.37 6.62 15.42
N PRO A 5 3.06 7.38 16.29
CA PRO A 5 3.89 6.80 17.33
C PRO A 5 3.06 6.19 18.47
N ARG A 6 1.81 6.65 18.65
CA ARG A 6 0.89 6.15 19.68
C ARG A 6 0.07 4.99 19.12
N LYS A 7 0.08 3.86 19.82
CA LYS A 7 -0.83 2.75 19.53
C LYS A 7 -2.22 3.06 20.09
N LEU A 8 -3.21 2.39 19.52
CA LEU A 8 -4.59 2.46 19.98
C LEU A 8 -4.69 1.65 21.27
N GLU A 9 -5.45 2.16 22.24
CA GLU A 9 -5.72 1.47 23.50
C GLU A 9 -7.05 0.69 23.46
N ARG A 10 -7.90 0.99 22.48
CA ARG A 10 -9.16 0.27 22.24
C ARG A 10 -8.93 -1.04 21.51
N ASP A 11 -9.72 -2.04 21.86
CA ASP A 11 -9.62 -3.45 21.41
C ASP A 11 -10.77 -3.87 20.49
N ASP A 12 -11.74 -2.99 20.23
CA ASP A 12 -12.92 -3.24 19.38
C ASP A 12 -12.67 -2.94 17.89
N ILE A 13 -11.42 -2.72 17.48
CA ILE A 13 -11.02 -2.46 16.09
C ILE A 13 -9.78 -3.24 15.70
N ASP A 14 -9.74 -3.67 14.44
CA ASP A 14 -8.54 -4.24 13.83
C ASP A 14 -7.59 -3.12 13.40
N ALA A 15 -6.46 -2.99 14.10
CA ALA A 15 -5.43 -2.00 13.79
C ALA A 15 -4.22 -2.63 13.08
N ILE A 16 -3.88 -2.13 11.90
CA ILE A 16 -2.67 -2.50 11.17
C ILE A 16 -1.65 -1.35 11.29
N TYR A 17 -0.46 -1.66 11.79
CA TYR A 17 0.62 -0.69 11.96
C TYR A 17 1.74 -0.95 10.95
N ALA A 18 2.07 0.05 10.14
CA ALA A 18 3.19 0.00 9.21
C ALA A 18 4.05 1.29 9.25
N PRO A 19 5.37 1.21 8.98
CA PRO A 19 6.25 2.38 8.86
C PRO A 19 6.09 3.04 7.47
N MET A 20 5.01 3.80 7.30
CA MET A 20 4.55 4.27 5.99
C MET A 20 5.51 5.24 5.30
N SER A 21 6.14 6.16 6.04
CA SER A 21 7.10 7.11 5.49
C SER A 21 8.41 6.44 5.11
N THR A 22 8.85 5.44 5.87
CA THR A 22 10.00 4.61 5.50
C THR A 22 9.73 3.87 4.18
N ILE A 23 8.58 3.21 4.05
CA ILE A 23 8.20 2.49 2.83
C ILE A 23 8.15 3.44 1.63
N ALA A 24 7.56 4.63 1.79
CA ALA A 24 7.48 5.61 0.71
C ALA A 24 8.86 6.14 0.27
N LYS A 25 9.81 6.28 1.21
CA LYS A 25 11.21 6.64 0.91
C LYS A 25 11.92 5.52 0.15
N GLU A 26 11.75 4.27 0.56
CA GLU A 26 12.35 3.11 -0.12
C GLU A 26 11.85 2.96 -1.56
N ILE A 27 10.58 3.27 -1.81
CA ILE A 27 9.97 3.25 -3.14
C ILE A 27 10.38 4.48 -3.98
N GLY A 28 10.91 5.53 -3.34
CA GLY A 28 11.44 6.72 -4.00
C GLY A 28 10.42 7.84 -4.23
N SER A 29 9.21 7.75 -3.66
CA SER A 29 8.20 8.81 -3.83
C SER A 29 7.21 8.85 -2.67
N ALA A 30 7.10 10.00 -2.01
CA ALA A 30 6.08 10.25 -1.00
C ALA A 30 4.64 10.14 -1.53
N LYS A 31 4.44 10.20 -2.85
CA LYS A 31 3.11 10.13 -3.47
C LYS A 31 2.51 8.72 -3.45
N VAL A 32 3.31 7.68 -3.17
CA VAL A 32 2.87 6.28 -3.17
C VAL A 32 2.31 5.82 -1.82
N LEU A 33 2.31 6.69 -0.81
CA LEU A 33 1.86 6.38 0.55
C LEU A 33 0.41 5.88 0.59
N ASN A 34 -0.46 6.48 -0.23
CA ASN A 34 -1.85 6.05 -0.38
C ASN A 34 -1.97 4.65 -1.01
N MET A 35 -1.10 4.32 -1.96
CA MET A 35 -1.06 3.02 -2.63
C MET A 35 -0.64 1.90 -1.68
N VAL A 36 0.29 2.18 -0.76
CA VAL A 36 0.64 1.24 0.33
C VAL A 36 -0.59 0.95 1.19
N ALA A 37 -1.32 1.99 1.61
CA ALA A 37 -2.51 1.83 2.46
C ALA A 37 -3.62 1.02 1.75
N ILE A 38 -3.85 1.28 0.46
CA ILE A 38 -4.79 0.50 -0.37
C ILE A 38 -4.37 -0.96 -0.40
N GLY A 39 -3.08 -1.24 -0.65
CA GLY A 39 -2.54 -2.59 -0.62
C GLY A 39 -2.77 -3.29 0.72
N MET A 40 -2.57 -2.60 1.85
CA MET A 40 -2.80 -3.17 3.19
C MET A 40 -4.25 -3.62 3.39
N ILE A 41 -5.22 -2.83 2.93
CA ILE A 41 -6.64 -3.18 3.02
C ILE A 41 -6.94 -4.41 2.16
N ILE A 42 -6.44 -4.44 0.92
CA ILE A 42 -6.61 -5.58 0.01
C ILE A 42 -6.01 -6.84 0.61
N GLY A 43 -4.79 -6.77 1.14
CA GLY A 43 -4.11 -7.90 1.76
C GLY A 43 -4.84 -8.43 2.99
N LYS A 44 -5.31 -7.54 3.87
CA LYS A 44 -6.03 -7.92 5.10
C LYS A 44 -7.39 -8.56 4.80
N LYS A 45 -8.10 -8.05 3.81
CA LYS A 45 -9.48 -8.48 3.51
C LYS A 45 -9.57 -9.50 2.36
N ASN A 46 -8.46 -9.76 1.66
CA ASN A 46 -8.37 -10.64 0.50
C ASN A 46 -9.46 -10.40 -0.57
N LEU A 47 -9.80 -9.13 -0.80
CA LEU A 47 -10.98 -8.73 -1.59
C LEU A 47 -10.76 -8.84 -3.10
N ILE A 48 -9.53 -8.59 -3.55
CA ILE A 48 -9.19 -8.42 -4.98
C ILE A 48 -7.86 -9.12 -5.25
N LYS A 49 -7.79 -9.80 -6.38
CA LYS A 49 -6.56 -10.41 -6.90
C LYS A 49 -5.57 -9.33 -7.33
N TYR A 50 -4.29 -9.54 -7.05
CA TYR A 50 -3.23 -8.58 -7.42
C TYR A 50 -3.22 -8.32 -8.93
N GLU A 51 -3.43 -9.37 -9.74
CA GLU A 51 -3.40 -9.31 -11.19
C GLU A 51 -4.47 -8.38 -11.77
N THR A 52 -5.65 -8.31 -11.13
CA THR A 52 -6.72 -7.38 -11.53
C THR A 52 -6.28 -5.94 -11.32
N ILE A 53 -5.67 -5.65 -10.16
CA ILE A 53 -5.20 -4.30 -9.82
C ILE A 53 -4.04 -3.90 -10.73
N GLU A 54 -3.10 -4.80 -10.98
CA GLU A 54 -1.97 -4.57 -11.86
C GLU A 54 -2.42 -4.24 -13.29
N ALA A 55 -3.38 -4.99 -13.82
CA ALA A 55 -3.94 -4.77 -15.15
C ALA A 55 -4.61 -3.39 -15.27
N ASP A 56 -5.50 -3.06 -14.32
CA ASP A 56 -6.23 -1.78 -14.33
C ASP A 56 -5.31 -0.58 -14.17
N LEU A 57 -4.35 -0.66 -13.24
CA LEU A 57 -3.40 0.42 -13.00
C LEU A 57 -2.47 0.63 -14.19
N THR A 58 -2.04 -0.47 -14.82
CA THR A 58 -1.23 -0.44 -16.05
C THR A 58 -2.02 0.19 -17.19
N ALA A 59 -3.28 -0.19 -17.40
CA ALA A 59 -4.13 0.40 -18.42
C ALA A 59 -4.30 1.92 -18.23
N PHE A 60 -4.40 2.39 -16.98
CA PHE A 60 -4.58 3.80 -16.65
C PHE A 60 -3.28 4.64 -16.80
N LEU A 61 -2.14 4.13 -16.34
CA LEU A 61 -0.90 4.94 -16.20
C LEU A 61 0.18 4.66 -17.25
N LYS A 62 0.16 3.51 -17.95
CA LYS A 62 1.26 3.10 -18.84
C LYS A 62 1.63 4.13 -19.90
N LYS A 63 0.64 4.87 -20.42
CA LYS A 63 0.87 5.93 -21.42
C LYS A 63 1.08 7.32 -20.82
N LYS A 64 0.68 7.54 -19.56
CA LYS A 64 0.69 8.86 -18.92
C LYS A 64 1.96 9.10 -18.12
N ASN A 65 2.37 8.13 -17.29
CA ASN A 65 3.50 8.30 -16.40
C ASN A 65 4.07 6.94 -15.93
N PRO A 66 5.04 6.36 -16.67
CA PRO A 66 5.58 5.03 -16.39
C PRO A 66 6.26 4.91 -15.01
N ASP A 67 7.01 5.92 -14.57
CA ASP A 67 7.70 5.89 -13.28
C ASP A 67 6.71 5.86 -12.11
N LEU A 68 5.58 6.57 -12.27
CA LEU A 68 4.49 6.56 -11.30
C LEU A 68 3.78 5.21 -11.26
N LEU A 69 3.64 4.53 -12.41
CA LEU A 69 3.08 3.18 -12.47
C LEU A 69 3.96 2.20 -11.70
N GLU A 70 5.28 2.20 -11.94
CA GLU A 70 6.21 1.32 -11.25
C GLU A 70 6.19 1.56 -9.73
N GLY A 71 6.25 2.83 -9.31
CA GLY A 71 6.18 3.21 -7.90
C GLY A 71 4.87 2.75 -7.24
N ASN A 72 3.73 2.94 -7.92
CA ASN A 72 2.44 2.53 -7.37
C ASN A 72 2.31 1.00 -7.28
N LEU A 73 2.76 0.24 -8.28
CA LEU A 73 2.70 -1.23 -8.25
C LEU A 73 3.56 -1.81 -7.12
N LYS A 74 4.78 -1.28 -6.93
CA LYS A 74 5.64 -1.65 -5.79
C LYS A 74 4.97 -1.33 -4.45
N ALA A 75 4.35 -0.16 -4.33
CA ALA A 75 3.64 0.26 -3.13
C ALA A 75 2.45 -0.63 -2.79
N ILE A 76 1.60 -0.93 -3.77
CA ILE A 76 0.44 -1.83 -3.59
C ILE A 76 0.92 -3.21 -3.16
N LYS A 77 1.93 -3.77 -3.84
CA LYS A 77 2.47 -5.09 -3.51
C LYS A 77 3.00 -5.14 -2.08
N LYS A 78 3.78 -4.13 -1.68
CA LYS A 78 4.29 -4.03 -0.30
C LYS A 78 3.16 -3.89 0.71
N GLY A 79 2.14 -3.10 0.39
CA GLY A 79 0.93 -2.97 1.21
C GLY A 79 0.23 -4.31 1.40
N ILE A 80 0.02 -5.09 0.33
CA ILE A 80 -0.63 -6.40 0.40
C ILE A 80 0.13 -7.36 1.32
N GLU A 81 1.45 -7.44 1.17
CA GLU A 81 2.31 -8.25 2.06
C GLU A 81 2.12 -7.87 3.53
N ILE A 82 2.04 -6.57 3.84
CA ILE A 82 1.81 -6.10 5.21
C ILE A 82 0.42 -6.50 5.69
N GLY A 83 -0.62 -6.28 4.88
CA GLY A 83 -2.00 -6.62 5.23
C GLY A 83 -2.20 -8.11 5.49
N GLN A 84 -1.52 -8.98 4.72
CA GLN A 84 -1.60 -10.44 4.89
C GLN A 84 -0.89 -10.93 6.15
N ASN A 85 0.15 -10.23 6.61
CA ASN A 85 0.96 -10.61 7.78
C ASN A 85 0.52 -9.87 9.07
N SER A 86 -0.65 -9.25 9.07
CA SER A 86 -1.17 -8.42 10.17
C SER A 86 -2.45 -8.95 10.79
#